data_AF-T0YCR7-F1
#
_entry.id   AF-T0YCR7-F1
#
_cell.length_a   1.000
_cell.length_b   1.000
_cell.length_c   1.000
_cell.angle_alpha   90.00
_cell.angle_beta   90.00
_cell.angle_gamma   90.00
#
_symmetry.space_group_name_H-M   'P 1'
#
loop_
_entity.id
_entity.type
_entity.pdbx_description
1 polymer ?
#
loop_
_entity_poly.entity_id
_entity_poly.type
_entity_poly.pdbx_seq_one_letter_code
_entity_poly.pdbx_strand_id
1 'polypeptide(L)'
;MQEFTTMRIRSASSLILAALLALSVGAIPAALAQPPVVTAPPTLGAPAPSGVYYEIFVRSFYDTNGDGIGDLNGVTAKLPYLKALGVSGIWLMPIFPSPS
;
A
#
# COMPACT_ATOMS: atom_id res chain seq x y z
N MET A 1 34.77 -42.30 -47.51
CA MET A 1 34.19 -41.30 -48.43
C MET A 1 34.26 -39.98 -47.68
N GLN A 2 35.20 -39.09 -48.00
CA GLN A 2 35.03 -38.04 -49.03
C GLN A 2 33.84 -37.14 -48.64
N GLU A 3 33.95 -35.85 -48.31
CA GLU A 3 34.81 -34.81 -48.86
C GLU A 3 34.96 -33.64 -47.87
N PHE A 4 36.13 -33.01 -47.93
CA PHE A 4 36.35 -31.61 -47.62
C PHE A 4 35.36 -30.73 -48.40
N THR A 5 34.63 -29.81 -47.75
CA THR A 5 34.15 -28.60 -48.42
C THR A 5 33.74 -27.53 -47.42
N THR A 6 34.21 -26.31 -47.70
CA THR A 6 33.86 -25.03 -47.04
C THR A 6 34.78 -24.60 -45.88
N MET A 7 36.04 -24.46 -46.28
CA MET A 7 36.90 -23.30 -46.00
C MET A 7 36.17 -22.05 -45.45
N ARG A 8 36.83 -21.38 -44.48
CA ARG A 8 36.65 -19.98 -44.02
C ARG A 8 35.77 -19.72 -42.81
N ILE A 9 36.25 -20.10 -41.64
CA ILE A 9 36.06 -19.27 -40.44
C ILE A 9 37.45 -18.87 -39.95
N ARG A 10 38.03 -17.90 -40.68
CA ARG A 10 39.12 -17.08 -40.17
C ARG A 10 38.51 -16.17 -39.11
N SER A 11 39.17 -16.08 -37.97
CA SER A 11 39.47 -14.82 -37.25
C SER A 11 39.14 -14.86 -35.78
N ALA A 12 40.21 -14.69 -34.98
CA ALA A 12 40.21 -13.73 -33.88
C ALA A 12 39.59 -14.15 -32.53
N SER A 13 39.77 -15.40 -32.10
CA SER A 13 39.44 -15.79 -30.71
C SER A 13 40.60 -15.67 -29.70
N SER A 14 41.80 -15.25 -30.10
CA SER A 14 42.94 -15.06 -29.19
C SER A 14 43.34 -13.58 -29.02
N LEU A 15 42.37 -12.68 -29.04
CA LEU A 15 42.50 -11.34 -28.42
C LEU A 15 42.19 -11.37 -26.92
N ILE A 16 42.29 -12.54 -26.28
CA ILE A 16 41.93 -12.70 -24.86
C ILE A 16 43.09 -12.29 -23.92
N LEU A 17 44.31 -12.07 -24.43
CA LEU A 17 45.48 -11.83 -23.57
C LEU A 17 45.95 -10.36 -23.45
N ALA A 18 45.29 -9.40 -24.11
CA ALA A 18 45.60 -7.98 -24.02
C ALA A 18 44.58 -7.17 -23.17
N ALA A 19 43.79 -7.84 -22.33
CA ALA A 19 42.78 -7.20 -21.49
C ALA A 19 43.19 -7.07 -20.00
N LEU A 20 44.47 -7.27 -19.66
CA LEU A 20 44.97 -7.26 -18.28
C LEU A 20 45.64 -5.94 -17.83
N LEU A 21 45.54 -4.85 -18.60
CA LEU A 21 46.24 -3.60 -18.29
C LEU A 21 45.39 -2.35 -18.59
N ALA A 22 44.29 -2.18 -17.86
CA ALA A 22 43.60 -0.89 -17.77
C ALA A 22 43.00 -0.72 -16.37
N LEU A 23 43.90 -0.62 -15.39
CA LEU A 23 43.63 0.02 -14.11
C LEU A 23 43.46 1.52 -14.40
N SER A 24 42.26 2.09 -14.25
CA SER A 24 42.04 3.45 -13.71
C SER A 24 40.63 3.98 -14.03
N VAL A 25 39.95 4.41 -12.96
CA VAL A 25 38.79 5.33 -12.91
C VAL A 25 37.42 4.77 -13.31
N GLY A 26 36.50 4.79 -12.35
CA GLY A 26 35.04 4.62 -12.54
C GLY A 26 34.51 3.38 -11.82
N ALA A 27 33.61 3.43 -10.86
CA ALA A 27 32.65 4.45 -10.48
C ALA A 27 32.52 4.49 -8.96
N ILE A 28 32.57 5.69 -8.38
CA ILE A 28 31.98 5.90 -7.06
C ILE A 28 30.50 5.54 -7.22
N PRO A 29 29.92 4.63 -6.40
CA PRO A 29 28.50 4.39 -6.50
C PRO A 29 27.80 5.72 -6.24
N ALA A 30 26.90 6.12 -7.13
CA ALA A 30 26.02 7.29 -6.98
C ALA A 30 25.06 7.16 -5.76
N ALA A 31 25.40 6.33 -4.77
CA ALA A 31 24.71 6.13 -3.51
C ALA A 31 24.93 7.28 -2.53
N LEU A 32 25.91 8.17 -2.76
CA LEU A 32 26.11 9.37 -1.94
C LEU A 32 25.37 10.62 -2.47
N ALA A 33 24.66 10.50 -3.60
CA ALA A 33 23.96 11.62 -4.24
C ALA A 33 22.44 11.50 -4.22
N GLN A 34 21.88 10.50 -3.53
CA GLN A 34 20.48 10.60 -3.15
C GLN A 34 20.43 11.55 -1.96
N PRO A 35 19.90 12.79 -2.11
CA PRO A 35 19.50 13.54 -0.92
C PRO A 35 18.63 12.62 -0.07
N PRO A 36 18.61 12.77 1.26
CA PRO A 36 17.68 11.98 2.07
C PRO A 36 16.33 12.02 1.37
N VAL A 37 15.77 10.86 1.04
CA VAL A 37 14.35 10.78 0.71
C VAL A 37 13.68 11.15 2.02
N VAL A 38 13.56 12.45 2.25
CA VAL A 38 12.61 13.03 3.14
C VAL A 38 11.31 12.67 2.46
N THR A 39 10.76 11.51 2.81
CA THR A 39 9.35 11.24 2.58
C THR A 39 8.66 12.48 3.12
N ALA A 40 8.10 13.28 2.22
CA ALA A 40 7.41 14.49 2.61
C ALA A 40 6.45 14.12 3.75
N PRO A 41 6.29 14.97 4.78
CA PRO A 41 5.27 14.75 5.80
C PRO A 41 3.96 14.41 5.07
N PRO A 42 3.14 13.45 5.58
CA PRO A 42 1.90 13.06 4.92
C PRO A 42 1.19 14.33 4.52
N THR A 43 1.03 14.53 3.21
CA THR A 43 0.51 15.80 2.70
C THR A 43 -0.84 16.00 3.37
N LEU A 44 -0.96 17.00 4.24
CA LEU A 44 -2.21 17.38 4.91
C LEU A 44 -3.31 17.84 3.90
N GLY A 45 -3.05 17.67 2.60
CA GLY A 45 -3.90 18.01 1.48
C GLY A 45 -4.48 16.81 0.73
N ALA A 46 -4.35 15.56 1.21
CA ALA A 46 -5.32 14.56 0.81
C ALA A 46 -6.70 15.08 1.23
N PRO A 47 -7.67 15.25 0.31
CA PRO A 47 -8.96 15.80 0.67
C PRO A 47 -9.55 14.96 1.80
N ALA A 48 -10.11 15.61 2.82
CA ALA A 48 -10.83 14.91 3.86
C ALA A 48 -11.84 13.97 3.20
N PRO A 49 -12.00 12.74 3.70
CA PRO A 49 -12.98 11.81 3.14
C PRO A 49 -14.34 12.52 3.10
N SER A 50 -14.86 12.72 1.89
CA SER A 50 -16.13 13.39 1.67
C SER A 50 -17.24 12.35 1.60
N GLY A 51 -18.39 12.66 2.20
CA GLY A 51 -19.48 11.70 2.30
C GLY A 51 -20.52 12.09 3.35
N VAL A 52 -21.56 11.28 3.47
CA VAL A 52 -22.62 11.44 4.49
C VAL A 52 -22.28 10.56 5.67
N TYR A 53 -22.13 11.15 6.86
CA TYR A 53 -21.89 10.44 8.11
C TYR A 53 -23.17 10.36 8.93
N TYR A 54 -23.42 9.21 9.55
CA TYR A 54 -24.59 8.99 10.38
C TYR A 54 -24.18 8.82 11.85
N GLU A 55 -24.66 9.70 12.71
CA GLU A 55 -24.41 9.63 14.14
C GLU A 55 -25.39 8.64 14.80
N ILE A 56 -24.87 7.74 15.64
CA ILE A 56 -25.65 6.72 16.33
C ILE A 56 -25.45 6.83 17.83
N PHE A 57 -26.57 7.00 18.55
CA PHE A 57 -26.65 6.74 19.97
C PHE A 57 -27.03 5.28 20.21
N VAL A 58 -26.03 4.42 20.46
CA VAL A 58 -26.18 2.96 20.50
C VAL A 58 -27.34 2.50 21.39
N ARG A 59 -27.44 3.06 22.60
CA ARG A 59 -28.46 2.68 23.60
C ARG A 59 -29.91 2.92 23.18
N SER A 60 -30.15 3.71 22.13
CA SER A 60 -31.50 4.01 21.62
C SER A 60 -31.72 3.50 20.19
N PHE A 61 -30.73 2.83 19.58
CA PHE A 61 -30.78 2.52 18.16
C PHE A 61 -31.49 1.21 17.84
N TYR A 62 -30.99 0.09 18.37
CA TYR A 62 -31.60 -1.21 18.18
C TYR A 62 -31.16 -2.18 19.27
N ASP A 63 -32.14 -2.80 19.92
CA ASP A 63 -31.96 -3.81 20.97
C ASP A 63 -32.09 -5.21 20.35
N THR A 64 -31.08 -6.06 20.57
CA THR A 64 -31.04 -7.45 20.09
C THR A 64 -31.32 -8.49 21.16
N ASN A 65 -31.29 -8.12 22.44
CA ASN A 65 -31.42 -9.05 23.56
C ASN A 65 -32.75 -8.89 24.34
N GLY A 66 -33.53 -7.84 24.06
CA GLY A 66 -34.83 -7.57 24.65
C GLY A 66 -34.79 -6.90 26.02
N ASP A 67 -33.67 -6.32 26.45
CA ASP A 67 -33.54 -5.61 27.73
C ASP A 67 -34.05 -4.15 27.69
N GLY A 68 -34.44 -3.67 26.51
CA GLY A 68 -34.93 -2.31 26.27
C GLY A 68 -33.83 -1.27 26.04
N ILE A 69 -32.56 -1.68 25.97
CA ILE A 69 -31.40 -0.83 25.72
C ILE A 69 -30.71 -1.31 24.44
N GLY A 70 -30.51 -0.41 23.49
CA GLY A 70 -29.80 -0.73 22.26
C GLY A 70 -28.34 -1.13 22.49
N ASP A 71 -27.82 -1.99 21.62
CA ASP A 71 -26.52 -2.63 21.79
C ASP A 71 -25.70 -2.68 20.47
N LEU A 72 -24.42 -3.04 20.57
CA LEU A 72 -23.51 -3.08 19.41
C LEU A 72 -23.84 -4.20 18.41
N ASN A 73 -24.43 -5.31 18.86
CA ASN A 73 -24.94 -6.33 17.95
C ASN A 73 -26.12 -5.75 17.16
N GLY A 74 -26.90 -4.86 17.77
CA GLY A 74 -27.97 -4.14 17.10
C GLY A 74 -27.49 -3.18 16.02
N VAL A 75 -26.40 -2.46 16.29
CA VAL A 75 -25.72 -1.66 15.26
C VAL A 75 -25.29 -2.56 14.09
N THR A 76 -24.68 -3.70 14.41
CA THR A 76 -24.22 -4.68 13.40
C THR A 76 -25.38 -5.23 12.57
N ALA A 77 -26.50 -5.58 13.21
CA ALA A 77 -27.70 -6.10 12.56
C ALA A 77 -28.35 -5.08 11.59
N LYS A 78 -28.10 -3.78 11.79
CA LYS A 78 -28.62 -2.70 10.94
C LYS A 78 -27.59 -2.15 9.95
N LEU A 79 -26.38 -2.69 9.87
CA LEU A 79 -25.43 -2.31 8.81
C LEU A 79 -26.00 -2.44 7.39
N PRO A 80 -26.82 -3.47 7.04
CA PRO A 80 -27.47 -3.52 5.74
C PRO A 80 -28.40 -2.33 5.48
N TYR A 81 -29.13 -1.87 6.50
CA TYR A 81 -29.97 -0.68 6.42
C TYR A 81 -29.13 0.59 6.20
N LEU A 82 -28.06 0.77 6.98
CA LEU A 82 -27.17 1.92 6.86
C LEU A 82 -26.47 1.96 5.49
N LYS A 83 -26.08 0.80 4.97
CA LYS A 83 -25.53 0.67 3.62
C LYS A 83 -26.56 1.04 2.55
N ALA A 84 -27.81 0.57 2.68
CA ALA A 84 -28.88 0.92 1.76
C ALA A 84 -29.23 2.42 1.80
N LEU A 85 -29.09 3.06 2.96
CA LEU A 85 -29.24 4.51 3.13
C LEU A 85 -28.13 5.31 2.41
N GLY A 86 -26.99 4.68 2.12
CA GLY A 86 -25.88 5.31 1.38
C GLY A 86 -24.91 6.11 2.26
N VAL A 87 -24.85 5.80 3.57
CA VAL A 87 -23.92 6.49 4.48
C VAL A 87 -22.48 6.03 4.22
N SER A 88 -21.55 6.98 4.23
CA SER A 88 -20.13 6.75 4.00
C SER A 88 -19.40 6.31 5.28
N GLY A 89 -19.96 6.66 6.44
CA GLY A 89 -19.38 6.32 7.73
C GLY A 89 -20.39 6.46 8.86
N ILE A 90 -20.04 5.88 10.00
CA ILE A 90 -20.82 5.90 11.23
C ILE A 90 -20.00 6.63 12.30
N TRP A 91 -20.62 7.59 12.98
CA TRP A 91 -20.06 8.19 14.19
C TRP A 91 -20.85 7.65 15.39
N LEU A 92 -20.17 6.97 16.31
CA LEU A 92 -20.78 6.52 17.55
C LEU A 92 -20.61 7.58 18.64
N MET A 93 -21.70 7.88 19.35
CA MET A 93 -21.60 8.53 20.66
C MET A 93 -20.71 7.69 21.61
N PRO A 94 -20.19 8.24 22.72
CA PRO A 94 -19.34 7.50 23.65
C PRO A 94 -19.97 6.17 24.10
N ILE A 95 -19.26 5.07 23.85
CA ILE A 95 -19.67 3.70 24.20
C ILE A 95 -18.84 3.09 25.34
N PHE A 96 -17.76 3.75 25.73
CA PHE A 96 -16.90 3.29 26.81
C PHE A 96 -17.51 3.61 28.17
N PRO A 97 -17.22 2.80 29.21
CA PRO A 97 -17.64 3.11 30.57
C PRO A 97 -17.20 4.52 30.97
N SER A 98 -18.15 5.32 31.46
CA SER A 98 -17.84 6.60 32.07
C SER A 98 -17.46 6.37 33.54
N PRO A 99 -16.42 7.03 34.08
CA PRO A 99 -15.97 6.86 35.47
C PRO A 99 -16.83 7.59 36.51
N SER A 100 -17.95 8.21 36.11
CA SER A 100 -18.85 8.98 37.00
C SER A 100 -20.04 8.17 37.47
#